data_AF-A0A6H9RUJ0-F1
#
_entry.id   AF-A0A6H9RUJ0-F1
#
_cell.length_a   1.000
_cell.length_b   1.000
_cell.length_c   1.000
_cell.angle_alpha   90.00
_cell.angle_beta   90.00
_cell.angle_gamma   90.00
#
_symmetry.space_group_name_H-M   'P 1'
#
loop_
_entity.id
_entity.type
_entity.pdbx_description
1 polymer ?
#
loop_
_entity_poly.entity_id
_entity_poly.type
_entity_poly.pdbx_seq_one_letter_code
_entity_poly.pdbx_strand_id
1 'polypeptide(L)'
;MWQSYMNGLLVALGLIMAIGAQNAFVLAQSLRREHHLPVAALCVTFDALLVAAGVFGLATLLAQSPLLLSIARWGGAAFLLWYGSLALRRACSKQSLQ
;
A
#
# COMPACT_ATOMS: atom_id res chain seq x y z
N MET A 1 -25.54 12.94 -3.50
CA MET A 1 -24.38 13.81 -3.18
C MET A 1 -23.55 13.28 -2.03
N TRP A 2 -24.14 12.96 -0.87
CA TRP A 2 -23.39 12.41 0.30
C TRP A 2 -22.60 11.12 0.00
N GLN A 3 -23.16 10.22 -0.82
CA GLN A 3 -22.47 8.98 -1.20
C GLN A 3 -21.19 9.22 -2.03
N SER A 4 -21.19 10.16 -2.98
CA SER A 4 -19.98 10.51 -3.74
C SER A 4 -18.91 11.13 -2.84
N TYR A 5 -19.31 11.96 -1.89
CA TYR A 5 -18.38 12.54 -0.90
C TYR A 5 -17.74 11.47 -0.02
N MET A 6 -18.54 10.55 0.52
CA MET A 6 -18.00 9.45 1.33
C MET A 6 -17.11 8.50 0.52
N ASN A 7 -17.49 8.18 -0.71
CA ASN A 7 -16.68 7.30 -1.55
C ASN A 7 -15.36 7.97 -1.94
N GLY A 8 -15.38 9.26 -2.30
CA GLY A 8 -14.16 10.04 -2.55
C GLY A 8 -13.27 10.14 -1.32
N LEU A 9 -13.86 10.37 -0.14
CA LEU A 9 -13.12 10.40 1.13
C LEU A 9 -12.47 9.04 1.45
N LEU A 10 -13.21 7.95 1.29
CA LEU A 10 -12.70 6.58 1.53
C LEU A 10 -11.57 6.22 0.55
N VAL A 11 -11.71 6.59 -0.72
CA VAL A 11 -10.67 6.38 -1.73
C VAL A 11 -9.42 7.20 -1.41
N ALA A 12 -9.57 8.49 -1.07
CA ALA A 12 -8.47 9.35 -0.69
C ALA A 12 -7.76 8.86 0.58
N LEU A 13 -8.52 8.43 1.59
CA LEU A 13 -7.97 7.83 2.80
C LEU A 13 -7.21 6.52 2.50
N GLY A 14 -7.75 5.66 1.64
CA GLY A 14 -7.09 4.42 1.23
C GLY A 14 -5.75 4.66 0.50
N LEU A 15 -5.69 5.68 -0.35
CA LEU A 15 -4.48 6.04 -1.10
C LEU A 15 -3.38 6.63 -0.20
N ILE A 16 -3.74 7.36 0.86
CA ILE A 16 -2.78 8.09 1.72
C ILE A 16 -2.37 7.27 2.96
N MET A 17 -3.28 6.48 3.53
CA MET A 17 -3.03 5.72 4.77
C MET A 17 -2.01 4.60 4.59
N ALA A 18 -1.80 4.14 3.35
CA ALA A 18 -0.75 3.20 3.00
C ALA A 18 0.63 3.89 2.89
N ILE A 19 1.10 4.55 3.95
CA ILE A 19 2.53 4.82 4.06
C ILE A 19 3.21 3.47 4.30
N GLY A 20 3.68 2.86 3.20
CA GLY A 20 4.37 1.58 3.23
C GLY A 20 5.66 1.66 4.06
N ALA A 21 6.09 0.51 4.58
CA ALA A 21 7.35 0.39 5.32
C ALA A 21 8.56 0.92 4.53
N GLN A 22 8.51 0.84 3.19
CA GLN A 22 9.51 1.37 2.28
C GLN A 22 9.60 2.91 2.35
N ASN A 23 8.47 3.61 2.35
CA ASN A 23 8.44 5.07 2.47
C ASN A 23 8.85 5.56 3.87
N ALA A 24 8.47 4.82 4.92
CA ALA A 24 8.89 5.12 6.29
C ALA A 24 10.40 4.92 6.51
N PHE A 25 11.00 3.90 5.89
CA PHE A 25 12.44 3.64 5.94
C PHE A 25 13.24 4.73 5.20
N VAL A 26 12.81 5.12 4.00
CA VAL A 26 13.44 6.23 3.26
C VAL A 26 13.36 7.54 4.05
N LEU A 27 12.24 7.83 4.71
CA LEU A 27 12.10 8.99 5.58
C LEU A 27 13.02 8.92 6.81
N ALA A 28 13.11 7.76 7.48
CA ALA A 28 14.00 7.57 8.62
C ALA A 28 15.48 7.76 8.24
N GLN A 29 15.87 7.29 7.06
CA GLN A 29 17.22 7.45 6.54
C GLN A 29 17.51 8.89 6.06
N SER A 30 16.50 9.56 5.49
CA SER A 30 16.55 10.99 5.18
C SER A 30 16.74 11.84 6.43
N LEU A 31 16.05 11.54 7.53
CA LEU A 31 16.23 12.21 8.82
C LEU A 31 17.62 11.99 9.42
N ARG A 32 18.22 10.80 9.25
CA ARG A 32 19.58 10.49 9.72
C ARG A 32 20.69 11.13 8.89
N ARG A 33 20.38 11.78 7.76
CA ARG A 33 21.34 12.44 6.84
C ARG A 33 22.47 11.53 6.33
N GLU A 34 22.33 10.21 6.43
CA GLU A 34 23.29 9.25 5.88
C GLU A 34 22.73 8.64 4.59
N HIS A 35 23.41 8.86 3.45
CA HIS A 35 23.16 8.18 2.16
C HIS A 35 21.66 8.10 1.72
N HIS A 36 20.89 9.16 1.94
CA HIS A 36 19.46 9.19 1.61
C HIS A 36 19.13 9.13 0.10
N LEU A 37 20.01 9.68 -0.75
CA LEU A 37 19.83 9.73 -2.20
C LEU A 37 19.95 8.33 -2.87
N PRO A 38 20.98 7.51 -2.59
CA PRO A 38 21.09 6.19 -3.20
C PRO A 38 19.97 5.24 -2.76
N VAL A 39 19.51 5.32 -1.50
CA VAL A 39 18.39 4.47 -1.06
C VAL A 39 17.08 4.91 -1.69
N ALA A 40 16.82 6.21 -1.78
CA ALA A 40 15.66 6.72 -2.50
C ALA A 40 15.67 6.29 -3.97
N ALA A 41 16.82 6.40 -4.65
CA ALA A 41 16.96 5.99 -6.05
C ALA A 41 16.70 4.49 -6.26
N LEU A 42 17.24 3.64 -5.38
CA LEU A 42 16.99 2.20 -5.42
C LEU A 42 15.51 1.89 -5.19
N CYS A 43 14.90 2.54 -4.18
CA CYS A 43 13.49 2.31 -3.84
C CYS A 43 12.56 2.73 -4.97
N VAL A 44 12.78 3.90 -5.58
CA VAL A 44 11.99 4.37 -6.73
C VAL A 44 12.18 3.46 -7.94
N THR A 45 13.39 2.95 -8.18
CA THR A 45 13.66 2.01 -9.27
C THR A 45 12.86 0.72 -9.08
N PHE A 46 12.87 0.15 -7.88
CA PHE A 46 12.10 -1.05 -7.57
C PHE A 46 10.59 -0.81 -7.65
N ASP A 47 10.10 0.33 -7.14
CA ASP A 47 8.68 0.68 -7.21
C ASP A 47 8.21 0.82 -8.66
N ALA A 48 9.00 1.51 -9.51
CA ALA A 48 8.72 1.63 -10.94
C ALA A 48 8.74 0.26 -11.65
N LEU A 49 9.71 -0.62 -11.35
CA LEU A 49 9.78 -1.95 -11.93
C LEU A 49 8.61 -2.85 -11.51
N LEU A 50 8.24 -2.83 -10.22
CA LEU A 50 7.11 -3.58 -9.69
C LEU A 50 5.78 -3.10 -10.26
N VAL A 51 5.57 -1.79 -10.35
CA VAL A 51 4.38 -1.20 -10.98
C VAL A 51 4.32 -1.58 -12.45
N ALA A 52 5.42 -1.45 -13.19
CA ALA A 52 5.48 -1.84 -14.60
C ALA A 52 5.19 -3.35 -14.78
N ALA A 53 5.81 -4.22 -13.98
CA ALA A 53 5.55 -5.66 -14.02
C ALA A 53 4.10 -6.01 -13.67
N GLY A 54 3.50 -5.30 -12.70
CA GLY A 54 2.10 -5.47 -12.33
C GLY A 54 1.14 -5.06 -13.45
N VAL A 55 1.37 -3.89 -14.06
CA VAL A 55 0.50 -3.36 -15.13
C VAL A 55 0.64 -4.15 -16.42
N PHE A 56 1.86 -4.47 -16.86
CA PHE A 56 2.08 -5.16 -18.13
C PHE A 56 1.91 -6.69 -18.01
N GLY A 57 2.26 -7.28 -16.87
CA GLY A 57 2.20 -8.74 -16.67
C GLY A 57 0.93 -9.20 -15.95
N LEU A 58 0.72 -8.72 -14.73
CA LEU A 58 -0.36 -9.24 -13.88
C LEU A 58 -1.75 -8.80 -14.38
N ALA A 59 -1.91 -7.54 -14.80
CA ALA A 59 -3.21 -7.04 -15.28
C ALA A 59 -3.67 -7.75 -16.57
N THR A 60 -2.75 -8.09 -17.47
CA THR A 60 -3.06 -8.82 -18.71
C THR A 60 -3.44 -10.27 -18.42
N LEU A 61 -2.76 -10.93 -17.48
CA LEU A 61 -3.12 -12.28 -17.00
C LEU A 61 -4.49 -12.32 -16.29
N LEU A 62 -4.79 -11.31 -15.47
CA LEU A 62 -6.08 -11.19 -14.80
C LEU A 62 -7.22 -10.93 -15.79
N ALA A 63 -6.97 -10.18 -16.88
CA ALA A 63 -7.98 -9.90 -17.91
C ALA A 63 -8.37 -11.16 -18.71
N GLN A 64 -7.49 -12.14 -18.82
CA GLN A 64 -7.74 -13.38 -19.57
C GLN A 64 -8.60 -14.39 -18.82
N SER A 65 -8.72 -14.28 -17.48
CA SER A 65 -9.44 -15.28 -16.69
C SER A 65 -10.30 -14.67 -15.57
N PRO A 66 -11.64 -14.80 -15.62
CA PRO A 66 -12.54 -14.22 -14.62
C PRO A 66 -12.41 -14.87 -13.24
N LEU A 67 -11.90 -16.11 -13.18
CA LEU A 67 -11.60 -16.83 -11.95
C LEU A 67 -10.42 -16.23 -11.20
N LEU A 68 -9.28 -15.95 -11.86
CA LEU A 68 -8.13 -15.30 -11.21
C LEU A 68 -8.49 -13.90 -10.73
N LEU A 69 -9.26 -13.15 -11.52
CA LEU A 69 -9.72 -11.82 -11.13
C LEU A 69 -10.58 -11.87 -9.87
N SER A 70 -11.46 -12.87 -9.75
CA SER A 70 -12.28 -13.08 -8.55
C SER A 70 -11.43 -13.46 -7.34
N ILE A 71 -10.48 -14.37 -7.50
CA ILE A 71 -9.56 -14.78 -6.42
C ILE A 71 -8.69 -13.60 -5.97
N ALA A 72 -8.12 -12.85 -6.91
CA ALA A 72 -7.31 -11.67 -6.62
C ALA A 72 -8.11 -10.58 -5.91
N ARG A 73 -9.37 -10.34 -6.33
CA ARG A 73 -10.26 -9.37 -5.68
C ARG A 73 -10.60 -9.78 -4.24
N TRP A 74 -11.03 -11.02 -4.03
CA TRP A 74 -11.40 -11.52 -2.70
C TRP A 74 -10.19 -11.73 -1.80
N GLY A 75 -9.06 -12.17 -2.36
CA GLY A 75 -7.77 -12.27 -1.66
C GLY A 75 -7.25 -10.91 -1.22
N GLY A 76 -7.30 -9.91 -2.11
CA GLY A 76 -6.98 -8.52 -1.78
C GLY A 76 -7.89 -7.94 -0.70
N ALA A 77 -9.21 -8.17 -0.80
CA ALA A 77 -10.17 -7.75 0.22
C ALA A 77 -9.90 -8.41 1.59
N ALA A 78 -9.64 -9.72 1.61
CA ALA A 78 -9.31 -10.46 2.83
C ALA A 78 -7.99 -9.96 3.44
N PHE A 79 -6.97 -9.71 2.61
CA PHE A 79 -5.69 -9.15 3.04
C PHE A 79 -5.85 -7.75 3.63
N LEU A 80 -6.62 -6.87 2.99
CA LEU A 80 -6.90 -5.52 3.48
C LEU A 80 -7.70 -5.54 4.79
N LEU A 81 -8.70 -6.42 4.92
CA LEU A 81 -9.45 -6.61 6.17
C LEU A 81 -8.56 -7.12 7.30
N TRP A 82 -7.69 -8.09 7.01
CA TRP A 82 -6.71 -8.60 7.98
C TRP A 82 -5.75 -7.51 8.42
N TYR A 83 -5.10 -6.82 7.47
CA TYR A 83 -4.13 -5.77 7.78
C TYR A 83 -4.78 -4.58 8.50
N GLY A 84 -5.98 -4.17 8.05
CA GLY A 84 -6.77 -3.11 8.68
C GLY A 84 -7.16 -3.47 10.12
N SER A 85 -7.58 -4.72 10.36
CA SER A 85 -7.85 -5.18 11.73
C SER A 85 -6.59 -5.22 12.59
N LEU A 86 -5.43 -5.59 12.03
CA LEU A 86 -4.15 -5.55 12.75
C LEU A 86 -3.75 -4.12 13.10
N ALA A 87 -3.93 -3.17 12.18
CA ALA A 87 -3.70 -1.75 12.42
C ALA A 87 -4.66 -1.19 13.48
N LEU A 88 -5.94 -1.54 13.42
CA LEU A 88 -6.94 -1.14 14.42
C LEU A 88 -6.61 -1.72 15.80
N ARG A 89 -6.13 -2.97 15.85
CA ARG A 89 -5.64 -3.61 17.08
C ARG A 89 -4.40 -2.90 17.62
N ARG A 90 -3.46 -2.47 16.77
CA ARG A 90 -2.28 -1.68 17.19
C ARG A 90 -2.67 -0.29 17.70
N ALA A 91 -3.66 0.35 17.08
CA ALA A 91 -4.17 1.66 17.51
C ALA A 91 -4.92 1.57 18.85
N CYS A 92 -5.71 0.50 19.06
CA CYS A 92 -6.43 0.25 20.30
C CYS A 92 -5.56 -0.39 21.39
N SER A 93 -4.51 -1.12 21.05
CA SER A 93 -3.52 -1.55 22.03
C SER A 93 -2.77 -0.31 22.45
N LYS A 94 -3.07 0.17 23.66
CA LYS A 94 -2.35 1.24 24.35
C LYS A 94 -0.90 0.81 24.53
N GLN A 95 -0.09 0.84 23.48
CA GLN A 95 1.35 0.87 23.63
C GLN A 95 1.67 2.30 24.00
N SER A 96 1.51 2.57 25.31
CA SER A 96 2.10 3.70 25.98
C SER A 96 3.50 3.88 25.42
N LEU A 97 3.73 5.06 24.84
CA LEU A 97 5.07 5.60 24.58
C LEU A 97 5.93 5.35 25.83
N GLN A 98 6.84 4.38 25.74
CA GLN A 98 8.05 4.31 26.54
C GLN A 98 9.21 4.51 25.58
#